data_AF-A0A2C9VL97-F1
#
_entry.id   AF-A0A2C9VL97-F1
#
_cell.length_a   1.000
_cell.length_b   1.000
_cell.length_c   1.000
_cell.angle_alpha   90.00
_cell.angle_beta   90.00
_cell.angle_gamma   90.00
#
_symmetry.space_group_name_H-M   'P 1'
#
loop_
_entity.id
_entity.type
_entity.pdbx_description
1 polymer ?
#
loop_
_entity_poly.entity_id
_entity_poly.type
_entity_poly.pdbx_seq_one_letter_code
_entity_poly.pdbx_strand_id
1 'polypeptide(L)'
;MLEMSCEEHDRMAARSQFLTHTIGRILSEMEIKSIPMNTKGFESLVQLKEGTVKDSFDLFSGLFICIRFAKQELKNLEISFEKVKQKLLDKMNVMQNVNDSNL
;
A
#
# COMPACT_ATOMS: atom_id res chain seq x y z
N MET A 1 4.06 23.19 13.44
CA MET A 1 4.95 22.06 13.11
C MET A 1 5.50 21.51 14.41
N LEU A 2 5.74 20.20 14.48
CA LEU A 2 6.47 19.58 15.59
C LEU A 2 7.97 19.80 15.35
N GLU A 3 8.70 20.19 16.39
CA GLU A 3 10.15 20.39 16.29
C GLU A 3 10.87 19.04 16.33
N MET A 4 11.66 18.75 15.30
CA MET A 4 12.44 17.52 15.14
C MET A 4 13.59 17.73 14.14
N SER A 5 14.53 16.78 14.07
CA SER A 5 15.59 16.81 13.07
C SER A 5 15.05 16.49 11.66
N CYS A 6 15.75 16.95 10.62
CA CYS A 6 15.41 16.63 9.23
C CYS A 6 15.42 15.11 8.98
N GLU A 7 16.37 14.39 9.58
CA GLU A 7 16.43 12.92 9.42
C GLU A 7 15.23 12.23 10.04
N GLU A 8 14.80 12.66 11.24
CA GLU A 8 13.64 12.07 11.89
C GLU A 8 12.35 12.39 11.12
N HIS A 9 12.23 13.63 10.66
CA HIS A 9 11.15 14.03 9.75
C HIS A 9 11.09 13.13 8.51
N ASP A 10 12.21 12.93 7.81
CA ASP A 10 12.26 12.11 6.59
C ASP A 10 11.90 10.65 6.89
N ARG A 11 12.34 10.11 8.03
CA ARG A 11 12.02 8.74 8.45
C ARG A 11 10.52 8.59 8.68
N MET A 12 9.91 9.54 9.38
CA MET A 12 8.47 9.56 9.64
C MET A 12 7.68 9.76 8.34
N ALA A 13 8.09 10.70 7.49
CA ALA A 13 7.43 10.99 6.21
C ALA A 13 7.49 9.80 5.25
N ALA A 14 8.61 9.08 5.19
CA ALA A 14 8.72 7.85 4.40
C ALA A 14 7.72 6.78 4.84
N ARG A 15 7.58 6.56 6.15
CA ARG A 15 6.72 5.54 6.76
C ARG A 15 5.25 5.91 6.82
N SER A 16 4.92 7.19 6.66
CA SER A 16 3.56 7.70 6.72
C SER A 16 3.12 8.27 5.38
N GLN A 17 3.53 9.49 5.05
CA GLN A 17 3.10 10.22 3.86
C GLN A 17 3.45 9.47 2.57
N PHE A 18 4.70 9.08 2.38
CA PHE A 18 5.11 8.39 1.16
C PHE A 18 4.37 7.05 0.99
N LEU A 19 4.26 6.26 2.06
CA LEU A 19 3.52 5.00 2.04
C LEU A 19 2.02 5.21 1.74
N THR A 20 1.41 6.24 2.35
CA THR A 20 0.01 6.62 2.14
C THR A 20 -0.25 6.98 0.68
N HIS A 21 0.60 7.82 0.07
CA HIS A 21 0.50 8.16 -1.35
C HIS A 21 0.75 6.95 -2.25
N THR A 22 1.72 6.10 -1.90
CA THR A 22 2.03 4.89 -2.67
C THR A 22 0.82 3.96 -2.73
N ILE A 23 0.20 3.67 -1.57
CA ILE A 23 -1.01 2.84 -1.51
C ILE A 23 -2.16 3.49 -2.29
N GLY A 24 -2.43 4.77 -2.06
CA GLY A 24 -3.51 5.48 -2.75
C GLY A 24 -3.36 5.49 -4.28
N ARG A 25 -2.13 5.63 -4.79
CA ARG A 25 -1.84 5.54 -6.23
C ARG A 25 -1.96 4.12 -6.76
N ILE A 26 -1.51 3.09 -6.04
CA ILE A 26 -1.75 1.69 -6.42
C ILE A 26 -3.24 1.40 -6.53
N LEU A 27 -4.05 1.89 -5.58
CA LEU A 27 -5.51 1.78 -5.64
C LEU A 27 -6.10 2.51 -6.85
N SER A 28 -5.45 3.59 -7.30
CA SER A 28 -5.82 4.29 -8.54
C SER A 28 -5.51 3.47 -9.78
N GLU A 29 -4.33 2.85 -9.85
CA GLU A 29 -3.96 1.93 -10.95
C GLU A 29 -4.87 0.69 -10.98
N MET A 30 -5.36 0.24 -9.83
CA MET A 30 -6.39 -0.81 -9.73
C MET A 30 -7.81 -0.33 -10.14
N GLU A 31 -7.97 0.95 -10.46
CA GLU A 31 -9.23 1.59 -10.86
C GLU A 31 -10.39 1.34 -9.89
N ILE A 32 -10.10 1.26 -8.58
CA ILE A 32 -11.15 1.00 -7.59
C ILE A 32 -12.17 2.13 -7.58
N LYS A 33 -13.45 1.77 -7.41
CA LYS A 33 -14.57 2.70 -7.34
C LYS A 33 -15.55 2.25 -6.28
N SER A 34 -16.30 3.21 -5.74
CA SER A 34 -17.42 2.92 -4.85
C SER A 34 -18.40 1.96 -5.53
N ILE A 35 -18.81 0.92 -4.81
CA ILE A 35 -19.78 -0.08 -5.24
C ILE A 35 -20.99 -0.12 -4.28
N PRO A 36 -22.16 -0.64 -4.69
CA PRO A 36 -23.36 -0.65 -3.84
C PRO A 36 -23.20 -1.39 -2.50
N MET A 37 -22.25 -2.33 -2.44
CA MET A 37 -21.98 -3.18 -1.27
C MET A 37 -20.66 -2.84 -0.57
N ASN A 38 -20.32 -1.55 -0.50
CA ASN A 38 -19.10 -1.13 0.20
C ASN A 38 -19.14 -1.53 1.68
N THR A 39 -17.99 -2.00 2.17
CA THR A 39 -17.71 -1.98 3.60
C THR A 39 -17.13 -0.61 3.96
N LYS A 40 -17.28 -0.17 5.22
CA LYS A 40 -16.67 1.08 5.71
C LYS A 40 -15.16 1.14 5.46
N GLY A 41 -14.47 0.01 5.57
CA GLY A 41 -13.04 -0.08 5.28
C GLY A 41 -12.73 0.23 3.80
N PHE A 42 -13.54 -0.30 2.88
CA PHE A 42 -13.36 -0.03 1.46
C PHE A 42 -13.72 1.42 1.08
N GLU A 43 -14.73 2.03 1.74
CA GLU A 43 -15.02 3.46 1.58
C GLU A 43 -13.80 4.32 1.91
N SER A 44 -13.09 4.02 3.01
CA SER A 44 -11.84 4.71 3.37
C SER A 44 -10.74 4.51 2.33
N LEU A 45 -10.65 3.35 1.68
CA LEU A 45 -9.69 3.11 0.59
C LEU A 45 -10.02 3.92 -0.66
N VAL A 46 -11.30 4.02 -1.02
CA VAL A 46 -11.75 4.85 -2.14
C VAL A 46 -11.44 6.33 -1.84
N GLN A 47 -11.70 6.80 -0.62
CA GLN A 47 -11.35 8.16 -0.20
C GLN A 47 -9.85 8.41 -0.19
N LEU A 48 -9.05 7.44 0.24
CA LEU A 48 -7.59 7.51 0.19
C LEU A 48 -7.08 7.66 -1.25
N LYS A 49 -7.60 6.83 -2.18
CA LYS A 49 -7.32 6.97 -3.61
C LYS A 49 -7.63 8.39 -4.08
N GLU A 50 -8.86 8.85 -3.87
CA GLU A 50 -9.32 10.18 -4.31
C GLU A 50 -8.53 11.33 -3.68
N GLY A 51 -8.08 11.18 -2.43
CA GLY A 51 -7.25 12.18 -1.76
C GLY A 51 -5.85 12.26 -2.34
N THR A 52 -5.23 11.12 -2.63
CA THR A 52 -3.81 11.04 -3.04
C THR A 52 -3.57 11.34 -4.51
N VAL A 53 -4.55 11.13 -5.39
CA VAL A 53 -4.43 11.43 -6.83
C VAL A 53 -4.72 12.88 -7.20
N LYS A 54 -5.19 13.69 -6.24
CA LYS A 54 -5.31 15.15 -6.42
C LYS A 54 -3.95 15.82 -6.56
N ASP A 55 -2.93 15.25 -5.93
CA ASP A 55 -1.56 15.70 -6.08
C ASP A 55 -0.97 15.23 -7.42
N SER A 56 -0.19 16.10 -8.06
CA SER A 56 0.47 15.76 -9.31
C SER A 56 1.43 14.58 -9.12
N PHE A 57 1.68 13.84 -10.21
CA PHE A 57 2.68 12.78 -10.17
C PHE A 57 4.07 13.33 -9.82
N ASP A 58 4.41 14.52 -10.32
CA ASP A 58 5.67 15.20 -10.00
C ASP A 58 5.84 15.39 -8.49
N LEU A 59 4.81 15.88 -7.79
CA LEU A 59 4.86 16.06 -6.33
C LEU A 59 5.09 14.72 -5.61
N PHE A 60 4.41 13.66 -6.06
CA PHE A 60 4.63 12.32 -5.50
C PHE A 60 6.03 11.77 -5.79
N SER A 61 6.53 11.89 -7.01
CA SER A 61 7.88 11.47 -7.37
C SER A 61 8.96 12.23 -6.57
N GLY A 62 8.68 13.50 -6.23
CA GLY A 62 9.52 14.29 -5.34
C GLY A 62 9.69 13.65 -3.96
N LEU A 63 8.62 13.06 -3.40
CA LEU A 63 8.72 12.31 -2.13
C LEU A 63 9.69 11.13 -2.25
N PHE A 64 9.66 10.40 -3.37
CA PHE A 64 10.54 9.27 -3.58
C PHE A 64 12.01 9.67 -3.80
N ILE A 65 12.24 10.74 -4.55
CA ILE A 65 13.58 11.20 -4.92
C ILE A 65 14.27 11.88 -3.73
N CYS A 66 13.55 12.71 -2.98
CA CYS A 66 14.13 13.54 -1.93
C CYS A 66 14.21 12.84 -0.58
N ILE A 67 13.26 11.96 -0.24
CA ILE A 67 13.22 11.30 1.07
C ILE A 67 14.12 10.06 1.02
N ARG A 68 15.27 10.13 1.68
CA ARG A 68 16.29 9.07 1.70
C ARG A 68 15.80 7.67 2.09
N PHE A 69 14.69 7.58 2.85
CA PHE A 69 14.12 6.33 3.33
C PHE A 69 13.00 5.77 2.44
N ALA A 70 12.47 6.55 1.48
CA ALA A 70 11.33 6.16 0.65
C ALA A 70 11.58 4.87 -0.15
N LYS A 71 12.79 4.71 -0.72
CA LYS A 71 13.18 3.51 -1.46
C LYS A 71 13.10 2.23 -0.62
N GLN A 72 13.51 2.31 0.65
CA GLN A 72 13.44 1.16 1.55
C GLN A 72 11.99 0.84 1.92
N GLU A 73 11.15 1.86 2.15
CA GLU A 73 9.74 1.63 2.47
C GLU A 73 8.95 1.06 1.28
N LEU A 74 9.26 1.46 0.04
CA LEU A 74 8.69 0.84 -1.15
C LEU A 74 9.06 -0.65 -1.24
N LYS A 75 10.34 -0.99 -1.03
CA LYS A 75 10.80 -2.39 -0.98
C LYS A 75 10.13 -3.19 0.14
N ASN A 76 9.92 -2.57 1.31
CA ASN A 76 9.20 -3.20 2.42
C ASN A 76 7.74 -3.52 2.03
N LEU A 77 7.08 -2.61 1.30
CA LEU A 77 5.72 -2.82 0.80
C LEU A 77 5.67 -4.00 -0.18
N GLU A 78 6.56 -4.05 -1.16
CA GLU A 78 6.65 -5.14 -2.15
C GLU A 78 6.85 -6.51 -1.48
N ILE A 79 7.82 -6.61 -0.57
CA ILE A 79 8.10 -7.85 0.17
C ILE A 79 6.89 -8.26 1.01
N SER A 80 6.22 -7.30 1.63
CA SER A 80 5.05 -7.57 2.48
C SER A 80 3.87 -8.08 1.64
N PHE A 81 3.66 -7.49 0.46
CA PHE A 81 2.64 -7.95 -0.49
C PHE A 81 2.91 -9.40 -0.92
N GLU A 82 4.15 -9.72 -1.33
CA GLU A 82 4.48 -11.09 -1.76
C GLU A 82 4.33 -12.11 -0.62
N LYS A 83 4.71 -11.74 0.61
CA LYS A 83 4.50 -12.60 1.79
C LYS A 83 3.02 -12.90 2.06
N VAL A 84 2.15 -11.90 1.92
CA VAL A 84 0.69 -12.09 2.10
C VAL A 84 0.13 -12.97 0.99
N LYS A 85 0.53 -12.71 -0.26
CA LYS A 85 0.15 -13.53 -1.42
C LYS A 85 0.58 -14.98 -1.25
N GLN A 86 1.83 -15.24 -0.87
CA GLN A 86 2.32 -16.60 -0.68
C GLN A 86 1.54 -17.37 0.40
N LYS A 87 1.23 -16.72 1.53
CA LYS A 87 0.40 -17.32 2.59
C LYS A 87 -0.97 -17.77 2.09
N LEU A 88 -1.59 -17.01 1.18
CA LEU A 88 -2.88 -17.37 0.57
C LEU A 88 -2.74 -18.58 -0.35
N LEU A 89 -1.70 -18.60 -1.20
CA LEU A 89 -1.42 -19.71 -2.11
C LEU A 89 -1.10 -21.01 -1.36
N ASP A 90 -0.29 -20.92 -0.30
CA ASP A 90 0.05 -22.07 0.54
C ASP A 90 -1.22 -22.68 1.17
N LYS A 91 -2.14 -21.83 1.66
CA LYS A 91 -3.40 -22.28 2.25
C LYS A 91 -4.29 -22.96 1.21
N MET A 92 -4.35 -22.43 -0.01
CA MET A 92 -5.11 -23.03 -1.12
C MET A 92 -4.56 -24.41 -1.50
N ASN A 93 -3.24 -24.55 -1.64
CA ASN A 93 -2.59 -25.82 -1.95
C ASN A 93 -2.87 -26.90 -0.89
N VAL A 94 -2.82 -26.53 0.39
CA VAL A 94 -3.16 -27.45 1.50
C VAL A 94 -4.61 -27.93 1.40
N MET A 95 -5.56 -27.03 1.07
CA MET A 95 -6.98 -27.40 0.94
C MET A 95 -7.25 -28.31 -0.26
N GLN A 96 -6.55 -28.10 -1.38
CA GLN A 96 -6.68 -28.95 -2.56
C GLN A 96 -6.14 -30.36 -2.29
N ASN A 97 -4.96 -30.48 -1.69
CA ASN A 97 -4.37 -31.78 -1.35
C ASN A 97 -5.23 -32.61 -0.37
N VAL A 98 -5.94 -31.95 0.57
CA VAL A 98 -6.87 -32.63 1.50
C VAL A 98 -8.13 -33.12 0.78
N ASN A 99 -8.63 -32.39 -0.22
CA ASN A 99 -9.78 -32.85 -0.98
C ASN A 99 -9.43 -34.03 -1.89
N ASP A 100 -8.23 -34.03 -2.48
CA ASP A 100 -7.76 -35.11 -3.36
C ASP A 100 -7.38 -36.40 -2.61
N SER A 101 -7.09 -36.32 -1.30
CA SER A 101 -6.79 -37.49 -0.45
C SER A 101 -8.01 -38.05 0.29
N ASN A 102 -9.17 -37.41 0.17
CA ASN A 102 -10.46 -37.90 0.67
C ASN A 102 -11.37 -38.48 -0.44
N LEU A 103 -10.87 -38.60 -1.67
CA LEU A 103 -11.45 -39.32 -2.80
C LEU A 103 -10.68 -40.63 -3.05
#